data_AF-A0ABD4RI56-F1
#
_entry.id   AF-A0ABD4RI56-F1
#
_cell.length_a   1.000
_cell.length_b   1.000
_cell.length_c   1.000
_cell.angle_alpha   90.00
_cell.angle_beta   90.00
_cell.angle_gamma   90.00
#
_symmetry.space_group_name_H-M   'P 1'
#
loop_
_entity.id
_entity.type
_entity.pdbx_description
1 polymer ?
#
loop_
_entity_poly.entity_id
_entity_poly.type
_entity_poly.pdbx_seq_one_letter_code
_entity_poly.pdbx_strand_id
1 'polypeptide(L)'
;MSDTYGNLQKVRDGVRKYGITPHLPGGFVTPEMLEKIAAVARKYNGVLKITSGQRILITNLNDYDLPKIWDELGMKPAVKMQNSVKNVEMCPAGFCKRVKYNTIGIGMKLSKKYQWMEMPCRTKIGVAGCRNACASTYSKDVGVIADKTGLIVIAGGSAGYNPRVADIIAEELNEEQALKVIDSIFEYYKKNAEAGEKLSFFIERIGIDKFKEQAISISNI
;
A
#
# COMPACT_ATOMS: atom_id res chain seq x y z
N MET A 1 12.63 14.89 20.43
CA MET A 1 11.64 13.89 20.88
C MET A 1 11.68 12.77 19.84
N SER A 2 12.15 11.58 20.21
CA SER A 2 12.20 10.45 19.26
C SER A 2 10.77 10.04 18.93
N ASP A 3 10.34 10.27 17.68
CA ASP A 3 9.11 9.72 17.13
C ASP A 3 9.15 8.20 17.25
N THR A 4 8.59 7.67 18.33
CA THR A 4 8.55 6.23 18.57
C THR A 4 7.43 5.67 17.73
N TYR A 5 7.71 5.45 16.44
CA TYR A 5 6.78 4.85 15.49
C TYR A 5 6.35 3.47 16.00
N GLY A 6 5.23 3.42 16.71
CA GLY A 6 4.68 2.21 17.32
C GLY A 6 3.17 2.34 17.50
N ASN A 7 2.46 1.28 17.14
CA ASN A 7 1.00 1.25 17.28
C ASN A 7 0.66 0.57 18.59
N LEU A 8 -0.10 1.23 19.45
CA LEU A 8 -0.67 0.60 20.64
C LEU A 8 -1.63 -0.51 20.20
N GLN A 9 -1.41 -1.75 20.66
CA GLN A 9 -2.21 -2.91 20.28
C GLN A 9 -3.03 -3.50 21.42
N LYS A 10 -2.54 -3.37 22.65
CA LYS A 10 -3.19 -3.94 23.83
C LYS A 10 -2.94 -3.09 25.06
N VAL A 11 -4.00 -2.89 25.84
CA VAL A 11 -3.93 -2.39 27.21
C VAL A 11 -4.59 -3.45 28.08
N ARG A 12 -3.85 -4.06 28.99
CA ARG A 12 -4.37 -5.05 29.94
C ARG A 12 -3.69 -4.85 31.29
N ASP A 13 -4.48 -4.68 32.35
CA ASP A 13 -3.98 -4.51 33.72
C ASP A 13 -2.92 -3.39 33.83
N GLY A 14 -3.16 -2.28 33.12
CA GLY A 14 -2.22 -1.14 33.04
C GLY A 14 -1.02 -1.36 32.11
N VAL A 15 -0.75 -2.58 31.67
CA VAL A 15 0.36 -2.91 30.76
C VAL A 15 -0.03 -2.58 29.32
N ARG A 16 0.77 -1.72 28.69
CA ARG A 16 0.63 -1.35 27.28
C ARG A 16 1.59 -2.15 26.42
N LYS A 17 1.09 -2.73 25.33
CA LYS A 17 1.90 -3.44 24.33
C LYS A 17 1.74 -2.81 22.96
N TYR A 18 2.86 -2.73 22.26
CA TYR A 18 2.99 -2.03 20.99
C TYR A 18 3.38 -3.00 19.88
N GLY A 19 3.05 -2.60 18.66
CA GLY A 19 3.46 -3.27 17.44
C GLY A 19 4.12 -2.30 16.46
N ILE A 20 5.21 -2.74 15.86
CA ILE A 20 5.93 -2.00 14.81
C ILE A 20 5.92 -2.77 13.50
N THR A 21 5.99 -2.06 12.39
CA THR A 21 6.06 -2.68 11.07
C THR A 21 7.18 -2.01 10.29
N PRO A 22 8.32 -2.68 10.08
CA PRO A 22 9.36 -2.20 9.19
C PRO A 22 8.83 -2.07 7.77
N HIS A 23 9.33 -1.08 7.03
CA HIS A 23 8.96 -0.87 5.65
C HIS A 23 9.60 -1.93 4.74
N LEU A 24 8.75 -2.65 3.98
CA LEU A 24 9.13 -3.69 3.03
C LEU A 24 8.46 -3.39 1.68
N PRO A 25 9.12 -2.73 0.72
CA PRO A 25 8.54 -2.38 -0.58
C PRO A 25 8.07 -3.63 -1.33
N GLY A 26 6.78 -3.68 -1.70
CA GLY A 26 6.19 -4.80 -2.44
C GLY A 26 6.23 -6.15 -1.74
N GLY A 27 6.58 -6.19 -0.45
CA GLY A 27 6.79 -7.44 0.29
C GLY A 27 8.04 -8.23 -0.11
N PHE A 28 8.97 -7.64 -0.87
CA PHE A 28 10.25 -8.26 -1.16
C PHE A 28 11.21 -8.08 0.02
N VAL A 29 11.84 -9.16 0.47
CA VAL A 29 12.72 -9.21 1.65
C VAL A 29 13.94 -10.04 1.30
N THR A 30 15.13 -9.56 1.63
CA THR A 30 16.35 -10.36 1.51
C THR A 30 16.53 -11.27 2.74
N PRO A 31 17.31 -12.36 2.65
CA PRO A 31 17.63 -13.19 3.81
C PRO A 31 18.17 -12.39 5.00
N GLU A 32 19.08 -11.44 4.76
CA GLU A 32 19.71 -10.62 5.80
C GLU A 32 18.69 -9.71 6.50
N MET A 33 17.76 -9.13 5.74
CA MET A 33 16.65 -8.36 6.32
C MET A 33 15.77 -9.23 7.21
N LEU A 34 15.48 -10.46 6.79
CA LEU A 34 14.64 -11.39 7.54
C LEU A 34 15.34 -11.86 8.82
N GLU A 35 16.62 -12.21 8.75
CA GLU A 35 17.46 -12.56 9.90
C GLU A 35 17.50 -11.41 10.92
N LYS A 36 17.65 -10.17 10.43
CA LYS A 36 17.64 -8.97 11.27
C LYS A 36 16.31 -8.77 12.00
N ILE A 37 15.18 -8.91 11.29
CA ILE A 37 13.84 -8.83 11.88
C ILE A 37 13.63 -9.95 12.92
N ALA A 38 14.09 -11.17 12.62
CA ALA A 38 13.98 -12.31 13.53
C ALA A 38 14.84 -12.14 14.79
N ALA A 39 16.06 -11.62 14.66
CA ALA A 39 16.96 -11.35 15.77
C ALA A 39 16.36 -10.31 16.74
N VAL A 40 15.84 -9.21 16.20
CA VAL A 40 15.15 -8.17 16.99
C VAL A 40 13.91 -8.74 17.68
N ALA A 41 13.06 -9.46 16.96
CA ALA A 41 11.88 -10.07 17.56
C ALA A 41 12.23 -11.02 18.71
N ARG A 42 13.28 -11.85 18.55
CA ARG A 42 13.76 -12.75 19.61
C ARG A 42 14.25 -11.97 20.84
N LYS A 43 15.08 -10.95 20.63
CA LYS A 43 15.69 -10.15 21.71
C LYS A 43 14.64 -9.45 22.58
N TYR A 44 13.57 -8.95 21.97
CA TYR A 44 12.52 -8.20 22.68
C TYR A 44 11.26 -9.03 22.99
N ASN A 45 11.35 -10.36 22.88
CA ASN A 45 10.23 -11.28 23.08
C ASN A 45 8.97 -10.90 22.28
N GLY A 46 9.21 -10.42 21.06
CA GLY A 46 8.19 -10.02 20.11
C GLY A 46 7.68 -11.20 19.29
N VAL A 47 6.42 -11.10 18.85
CA VAL A 47 5.81 -12.09 17.95
C VAL A 47 5.75 -11.53 16.54
N LEU A 48 6.14 -12.34 15.56
CA LEU A 48 6.08 -11.96 14.14
C LEU A 48 4.74 -12.35 13.53
N LYS A 49 4.10 -11.41 12.82
CA LYS A 49 2.86 -11.63 12.07
C LYS A 49 3.01 -11.12 10.64
N ILE A 50 2.81 -12.00 9.66
CA ILE A 50 2.64 -11.59 8.26
C ILE A 50 1.27 -10.91 8.12
N THR A 51 1.27 -9.69 7.59
CA THR A 51 0.08 -8.88 7.40
C THR A 51 -0.47 -9.04 5.98
N SER A 52 -1.77 -8.79 5.80
CA SER A 52 -2.39 -8.78 4.47
C SER A 52 -1.79 -7.74 3.50
N GLY A 53 -1.04 -6.77 4.03
CA GLY A 53 -0.36 -5.75 3.25
C GLY A 53 1.05 -6.15 2.79
N GLN A 54 1.40 -7.43 2.83
CA GLN A 54 2.72 -7.98 2.48
C GLN A 54 3.86 -7.40 3.34
N ARG A 55 3.62 -7.29 4.65
CA ARG A 55 4.60 -6.78 5.63
C ARG A 55 4.72 -7.71 6.82
N ILE A 56 5.80 -7.57 7.57
CA ILE A 56 6.02 -8.28 8.84
C ILE A 56 5.79 -7.30 9.99
N LEU A 57 4.80 -7.59 10.82
CA LEU A 57 4.54 -6.89 12.09
C LEU A 57 5.31 -7.60 13.21
N ILE A 58 6.06 -6.83 14.00
CA ILE A 58 6.61 -7.27 15.29
C ILE A 58 5.68 -6.73 16.38
N THR A 59 4.99 -7.62 17.11
CA THR A 59 4.05 -7.27 18.19
C THR A 59 4.60 -7.67 19.57
N ASN A 60 3.85 -7.36 20.63
CA ASN A 60 4.15 -7.66 22.04
C ASN A 60 5.33 -6.85 22.63
N LEU A 61 5.65 -5.72 22.02
CA LEU A 61 6.77 -4.86 22.43
C LEU A 61 6.37 -3.90 23.55
N ASN A 62 7.33 -3.52 24.38
CA ASN A 62 7.14 -2.44 25.35
C ASN A 62 7.42 -1.08 24.67
N ASP A 63 6.82 -0.01 25.19
CA ASP A 63 7.02 1.36 24.69
C ASP A 63 8.46 1.84 24.83
N TYR A 64 9.06 1.64 26.01
CA TYR A 64 10.41 2.10 26.34
C TYR A 64 11.51 1.44 25.50
N ASP A 65 11.22 0.29 24.88
CA ASP A 65 12.15 -0.42 24.01
C ASP A 65 12.13 0.10 22.56
N LEU A 66 11.05 0.79 22.15
CA LEU A 66 10.84 1.16 20.74
C LEU A 66 11.98 1.99 20.12
N PRO A 67 12.59 2.99 20.78
CA PRO A 67 13.71 3.72 20.19
C PRO A 67 14.91 2.81 19.87
N LYS A 68 15.25 1.91 20.80
CA LYS A 68 16.37 0.96 20.65
C LYS A 68 16.06 -0.07 19.56
N ILE A 69 14.83 -0.55 19.52
CA ILE A 69 14.38 -1.49 18.48
C ILE A 69 14.54 -0.87 17.09
N TRP A 70 14.15 0.40 16.90
CA TRP A 70 14.29 1.07 15.62
C TRP A 70 15.75 1.31 15.21
N ASP A 71 16.60 1.68 16.17
CA ASP A 71 18.05 1.81 15.96
C ASP A 71 18.66 0.48 15.51
N GLU A 72 18.38 -0.60 16.25
CA GLU A 72 18.87 -1.93 15.93
C GLU A 72 18.36 -2.44 14.58
N LEU A 73 17.08 -2.19 14.25
CA LEU A 73 16.53 -2.51 12.93
C LEU A 73 17.20 -1.70 11.82
N GLY A 74 17.56 -0.43 12.04
CA GLY A 74 18.09 0.45 10.99
C GLY A 74 17.14 0.57 9.78
N MET A 75 15.85 0.38 9.98
CA MET A 75 14.81 0.38 8.94
C MET A 75 13.84 1.54 9.18
N LYS A 76 13.17 1.98 8.10
CA LYS A 76 12.11 2.98 8.20
C LYS A 76 10.78 2.31 8.60
N PRO A 77 9.90 2.99 9.34
CA PRO A 77 8.55 2.49 9.61
C PRO A 77 7.71 2.44 8.34
N ALA A 78 6.88 1.40 8.21
CA ALA A 78 5.95 1.25 7.10
C ALA A 78 4.85 2.32 7.13
N VAL A 79 4.42 2.76 8.32
CA VAL A 79 3.37 3.77 8.51
C VAL A 79 3.94 4.90 9.34
N LYS A 80 3.93 6.11 8.77
CA LYS A 80 4.37 7.34 9.44
C LYS A 80 3.21 8.25 9.85
N MET A 81 2.16 8.27 9.04
CA MET A 81 0.98 9.13 9.21
C MET A 81 -0.29 8.30 9.06
N GLN A 82 -1.40 8.73 9.67
CA GLN A 82 -2.66 8.00 9.67
C GLN A 82 -3.37 8.04 8.30
N ASN A 83 -3.45 9.21 7.67
CA ASN A 83 -4.10 9.40 6.37
C ASN A 83 -3.02 9.58 5.30
N SER A 84 -2.57 8.46 4.76
CA SER A 84 -1.50 8.42 3.77
C SER A 84 -1.62 7.17 2.91
N VAL A 85 -0.85 7.12 1.84
CA VAL A 85 -0.57 5.85 1.16
C VAL A 85 0.17 4.92 2.13
N LYS A 86 -0.39 3.71 2.33
CA LYS A 86 0.05 2.75 3.36
C LYS A 86 1.01 1.71 2.82
N ASN A 87 0.77 1.24 1.62
CA ASN A 87 1.56 0.21 0.97
C ASN A 87 1.25 0.17 -0.52
N VAL A 88 2.23 -0.36 -1.26
CA VAL A 88 2.09 -0.83 -2.64
C VAL A 88 2.29 -2.32 -2.60
N GLU A 89 1.21 -3.08 -2.81
CA GLU A 89 1.22 -4.53 -2.80
C GLU A 89 1.50 -5.04 -4.22
N MET A 90 2.41 -6.00 -4.33
CA MET A 90 2.90 -6.49 -5.62
C MET A 90 2.79 -8.01 -5.68
N CYS A 91 2.37 -8.55 -6.81
CA CYS A 91 2.52 -9.99 -7.05
C CYS A 91 3.99 -10.32 -7.42
N PRO A 92 4.40 -11.60 -7.40
CA PRO A 92 5.75 -12.00 -7.79
C PRO A 92 6.15 -11.64 -9.23
N ALA A 93 5.17 -11.38 -10.11
CA ALA A 93 5.36 -10.94 -11.50
C ALA A 93 6.52 -11.65 -12.22
N GLY A 94 7.70 -11.03 -12.34
CA GLY A 94 8.88 -11.62 -12.99
C GLY A 94 9.32 -13.00 -12.48
N PHE A 95 8.90 -13.40 -11.27
CA PHE A 95 9.14 -14.74 -10.72
C PHE A 95 7.98 -15.73 -10.93
N CYS A 96 6.98 -15.38 -11.74
CA CYS A 96 5.78 -16.18 -11.93
C CYS A 96 5.56 -16.54 -13.40
N LYS A 97 5.34 -17.82 -13.70
CA LYS A 97 5.06 -18.31 -15.07
C LYS A 97 3.80 -17.75 -15.74
N ARG A 98 2.88 -17.14 -14.98
CA ARG A 98 1.62 -16.58 -15.51
C ARG A 98 1.73 -15.12 -15.94
N VAL A 99 2.87 -14.50 -15.68
CA VAL A 99 3.11 -13.07 -15.94
C VAL A 99 2.85 -12.73 -17.42
N LYS A 100 2.20 -11.60 -17.65
CA LYS A 100 2.03 -10.98 -18.97
C LYS A 100 3.02 -9.83 -19.15
N TYR A 101 3.23 -9.07 -18.09
CA TYR A 101 4.24 -8.02 -18.03
C TYR A 101 4.91 -8.01 -16.66
N ASN A 102 6.23 -7.81 -16.60
CA ASN A 102 6.94 -7.75 -15.33
C ASN A 102 6.68 -6.40 -14.63
N THR A 103 5.64 -6.36 -13.81
CA THR A 103 5.19 -5.14 -13.12
C THR A 103 5.97 -4.79 -11.85
N ILE A 104 7.04 -5.50 -11.50
CA ILE A 104 7.85 -5.17 -10.31
C ILE A 104 8.41 -3.75 -10.43
N GLY A 105 8.94 -3.39 -11.60
CA GLY A 105 9.48 -2.04 -11.86
C GLY A 105 8.44 -0.96 -11.65
N ILE A 106 7.23 -1.15 -12.16
CA ILE A 106 6.08 -0.25 -11.98
C ILE A 106 5.75 -0.10 -10.49
N GLY A 107 5.62 -1.22 -9.77
CA GLY A 107 5.34 -1.20 -8.34
C GLY A 107 6.40 -0.46 -7.54
N MET A 108 7.69 -0.65 -7.86
CA MET A 108 8.78 0.05 -7.18
C MET A 108 8.77 1.55 -7.47
N LYS A 109 8.46 1.98 -8.70
CA LYS A 109 8.27 3.40 -9.05
C LYS A 109 7.13 4.01 -8.25
N LEU A 110 5.98 3.33 -8.17
CA LEU A 110 4.83 3.75 -7.39
C LEU A 110 5.15 3.82 -5.88
N SER A 111 5.86 2.82 -5.35
CA SER A 111 6.31 2.84 -3.95
C SER A 111 7.22 4.04 -3.70
N LYS A 112 8.26 4.24 -4.52
CA LYS A 112 9.18 5.37 -4.34
C LYS A 112 8.48 6.74 -4.40
N LYS A 113 7.49 6.89 -5.28
CA LYS A 113 6.79 8.16 -5.50
C LYS A 113 5.73 8.46 -4.43
N TYR A 114 4.90 7.48 -4.09
CA TYR A 114 3.68 7.72 -3.32
C TYR A 114 3.77 7.27 -1.86
N GLN A 115 4.78 6.50 -1.49
CA GLN A 115 4.91 6.02 -0.12
C GLN A 115 4.92 7.16 0.89
N TRP A 116 4.05 7.05 1.90
CA TRP A 116 3.80 8.07 2.91
C TRP A 116 3.23 9.38 2.39
N MET A 117 2.88 9.50 1.11
CA MET A 117 2.17 10.68 0.61
C MET A 117 0.85 10.83 1.36
N GLU A 118 0.60 12.03 1.87
CA GLU A 118 -0.64 12.38 2.53
C GLU A 118 -1.82 12.27 1.56
N MET A 119 -2.91 11.72 2.07
CA MET A 119 -4.15 11.45 1.34
C MET A 119 -5.35 11.80 2.22
N PRO A 120 -6.53 12.08 1.65
CA PRO A 120 -7.75 12.35 2.42
C PRO A 120 -8.09 11.24 3.44
N CYS A 121 -7.81 9.98 3.09
CA CYS A 121 -7.94 8.81 3.95
C CYS A 121 -6.81 7.80 3.68
N ARG A 122 -6.75 6.71 4.45
CA ARG A 122 -5.80 5.60 4.21
C ARG A 122 -5.97 5.05 2.79
N THR A 123 -4.89 5.04 2.01
CA THR A 123 -4.90 4.61 0.60
C THR A 123 -3.94 3.45 0.40
N LYS A 124 -4.33 2.44 -0.39
CA LYS A 124 -3.50 1.30 -0.76
C LYS A 124 -3.41 1.18 -2.27
N ILE A 125 -2.24 0.78 -2.76
CA ILE A 125 -2.00 0.53 -4.19
C ILE A 125 -1.77 -0.96 -4.41
N GLY A 126 -2.37 -1.52 -5.46
CA GLY A 126 -2.12 -2.90 -5.89
C GLY A 126 -1.46 -2.95 -7.27
N VAL A 127 -0.50 -3.85 -7.46
CA VAL A 127 0.19 -4.02 -8.74
C VAL A 127 0.28 -5.50 -9.08
N ALA A 128 -0.22 -5.88 -10.25
CA ALA A 128 -0.26 -7.26 -10.69
C ALA A 128 0.21 -7.43 -12.14
N GLY A 129 1.04 -8.45 -12.38
CA GLY A 129 1.57 -8.78 -13.70
C GLY A 129 0.62 -9.59 -14.59
N CYS A 130 -0.59 -9.88 -14.14
CA CYS A 130 -1.66 -10.50 -14.94
C CYS A 130 -3.03 -10.31 -14.26
N ARG A 131 -4.13 -10.58 -14.99
CA ARG A 131 -5.51 -10.51 -14.48
C ARG A 131 -5.85 -11.42 -13.29
N ASN A 132 -5.00 -12.38 -12.92
CA ASN A 132 -5.17 -13.13 -11.65
C ASN A 132 -5.10 -12.21 -10.42
N ALA A 133 -4.47 -11.04 -10.54
CA ALA A 133 -4.47 -10.00 -9.52
C ALA A 133 -4.08 -10.49 -8.10
N CYS A 134 -3.06 -11.35 -7.99
CA CYS A 134 -2.67 -11.99 -6.71
C CYS A 134 -2.29 -11.00 -5.59
N ALA A 135 -2.05 -9.72 -5.89
CA ALA A 135 -1.90 -8.65 -4.91
C ALA A 135 -3.26 -8.13 -4.37
N SER A 136 -4.35 -8.88 -4.61
CA SER A 136 -5.73 -8.46 -4.36
C SER A 136 -6.05 -7.10 -5.00
N THR A 137 -5.54 -6.85 -6.20
CA THR A 137 -5.50 -5.52 -6.83
C THR A 137 -6.88 -4.87 -6.95
N TYR A 138 -7.91 -5.65 -7.31
CA TYR A 138 -9.31 -5.19 -7.39
C TYR A 138 -9.93 -4.73 -6.07
N SER A 139 -9.27 -4.98 -4.93
CA SER A 139 -9.70 -4.55 -3.60
C SER A 139 -8.92 -3.36 -3.06
N LYS A 140 -8.00 -2.80 -3.86
CA LYS A 140 -7.17 -1.65 -3.50
C LYS A 140 -7.78 -0.36 -4.01
N ASP A 141 -7.46 0.74 -3.33
CA ASP A 141 -7.97 2.06 -3.68
C ASP A 141 -7.55 2.45 -5.10
N VAL A 142 -6.31 2.14 -5.50
CA VAL A 142 -5.82 2.28 -6.88
C VAL A 142 -5.00 1.05 -7.27
N GLY A 143 -4.96 0.67 -8.54
CA GLY A 143 -4.09 -0.41 -8.97
C GLY A 143 -3.73 -0.45 -10.44
N VAL A 144 -2.68 -1.21 -10.73
CA VAL A 144 -2.21 -1.54 -12.08
C VAL A 144 -2.28 -3.04 -12.28
N ILE A 145 -2.89 -3.47 -13.37
CA ILE A 145 -2.98 -4.88 -13.76
C ILE A 145 -2.48 -5.00 -15.20
N ALA A 146 -1.50 -5.86 -15.43
CA ALA A 146 -1.08 -6.16 -16.79
C ALA A 146 -2.03 -7.15 -17.46
N ASP A 147 -2.22 -6.94 -18.75
CA ASP A 147 -2.92 -7.83 -19.66
C ASP A 147 -2.10 -8.03 -20.94
N LYS A 148 -2.61 -8.84 -21.87
CA LYS A 148 -1.97 -9.09 -23.17
C LYS A 148 -1.91 -7.83 -24.04
N THR A 149 -2.90 -6.94 -23.93
CA THR A 149 -3.03 -5.73 -24.75
C THR A 149 -2.35 -4.50 -24.15
N GLY A 150 -1.98 -4.54 -22.88
CA GLY A 150 -1.36 -3.41 -22.18
C GLY A 150 -1.63 -3.45 -20.69
N LEU A 151 -1.54 -2.29 -20.05
CA LEU A 151 -1.83 -2.11 -18.63
C LEU A 151 -3.25 -1.57 -18.44
N ILE A 152 -3.86 -2.01 -17.35
CA ILE A 152 -5.18 -1.60 -16.89
C ILE A 152 -4.99 -0.85 -15.58
N VAL A 153 -5.52 0.37 -15.50
CA VAL A 153 -5.60 1.15 -14.26
C VAL A 153 -7.00 1.04 -13.68
N ILE A 154 -7.07 0.70 -12.40
CA ILE A 154 -8.32 0.55 -11.65
C ILE A 154 -8.35 1.50 -10.44
N ALA A 155 -9.55 1.87 -9.99
CA ALA A 155 -9.72 2.70 -8.79
C ALA A 155 -10.99 2.38 -8.00
N GLY A 156 -11.01 2.72 -6.71
CA GLY A 156 -12.18 2.63 -5.83
C GLY A 156 -12.38 1.27 -5.16
N GLY A 157 -11.41 0.37 -5.17
CA GLY A 157 -11.53 -0.93 -4.49
C GLY A 157 -11.47 -0.81 -2.96
N SER A 158 -12.11 -1.75 -2.26
CA SER A 158 -12.13 -1.83 -0.80
C SER A 158 -12.34 -3.27 -0.33
N ALA A 159 -11.51 -3.75 0.59
CA ALA A 159 -11.74 -5.00 1.35
C ALA A 159 -12.18 -4.73 2.81
N GLY A 160 -12.57 -3.50 3.14
CA GLY A 160 -12.89 -3.08 4.51
C GLY A 160 -14.35 -3.35 4.92
N TYR A 161 -14.82 -2.56 5.89
CA TYR A 161 -16.20 -2.62 6.40
C TYR A 161 -17.27 -2.54 5.30
N ASN A 162 -17.04 -1.70 4.29
CA ASN A 162 -17.79 -1.67 3.04
C ASN A 162 -16.90 -2.23 1.92
N PRO A 163 -17.00 -3.54 1.59
CA PRO A 163 -16.27 -4.13 0.49
C PRO A 163 -16.79 -3.61 -0.85
N ARG A 164 -15.87 -3.36 -1.78
CA ARG A 164 -16.17 -2.85 -3.12
C ARG A 164 -15.11 -3.32 -4.09
N VAL A 165 -15.51 -3.77 -5.27
CA VAL A 165 -14.60 -4.09 -6.37
C VAL A 165 -14.24 -2.77 -7.06
N ALA A 166 -12.96 -2.60 -7.40
CA ALA A 166 -12.48 -1.43 -8.13
C ALA A 166 -13.04 -1.38 -9.55
N ASP A 167 -13.29 -0.16 -10.03
CA ASP A 167 -13.69 0.10 -11.42
C ASP A 167 -12.46 0.19 -12.30
N ILE A 168 -12.61 -0.25 -13.55
CA ILE A 168 -11.63 -0.02 -14.60
C ILE A 168 -11.72 1.44 -15.02
N ILE A 169 -10.62 2.19 -14.86
CA ILE A 169 -10.53 3.60 -15.24
C ILE A 169 -10.03 3.75 -16.67
N ALA A 170 -8.98 3.01 -17.03
CA ALA A 170 -8.42 3.00 -18.37
C ALA A 170 -7.71 1.67 -18.64
N GLU A 171 -7.67 1.23 -19.90
CA GLU A 171 -7.07 -0.02 -20.36
C GLU A 171 -6.15 0.22 -21.56
N GLU A 172 -5.43 -0.82 -21.98
CA GLU A 172 -4.53 -0.80 -23.15
C GLU A 172 -3.41 0.24 -23.06
N LEU A 173 -3.00 0.57 -21.84
CA LEU A 173 -2.00 1.60 -21.57
C LEU A 173 -0.57 1.05 -21.66
N ASN A 174 0.36 1.88 -22.10
CA ASN A 174 1.77 1.67 -21.81
C ASN A 174 2.11 2.10 -20.36
N GLU A 175 3.35 1.84 -19.91
CA GLU A 175 3.76 2.17 -18.54
C GLU A 175 3.67 3.66 -18.22
N GLU A 176 4.11 4.54 -19.13
CA GLU A 176 4.08 5.99 -18.91
C GLU A 176 2.63 6.48 -18.74
N GLN A 177 1.74 6.02 -19.62
CA GLN A 177 0.32 6.34 -19.57
C GLN A 177 -0.30 5.85 -18.25
N ALA A 178 -0.06 4.60 -17.85
CA ALA A 178 -0.58 4.06 -16.60
C ALA A 178 -0.12 4.87 -15.37
N LEU A 179 1.14 5.30 -15.34
CA LEU A 179 1.66 6.14 -14.25
C LEU A 179 0.99 7.53 -14.23
N LYS A 180 0.78 8.15 -15.39
CA LYS A 180 0.07 9.44 -15.52
C LYS A 180 -1.38 9.34 -15.06
N VAL A 181 -2.12 8.28 -15.41
CA VAL A 181 -3.49 8.10 -14.93
C VAL A 181 -3.53 7.99 -13.40
N ILE A 182 -2.56 7.30 -12.78
CA ILE A 182 -2.49 7.20 -11.31
C ILE A 182 -2.19 8.56 -10.67
N ASP A 183 -1.28 9.34 -11.26
CA ASP A 183 -1.02 10.72 -10.85
C ASP A 183 -2.32 11.53 -10.82
N SER A 184 -3.06 11.50 -11.91
CA SER A 184 -4.33 12.21 -12.06
C SER A 184 -5.41 11.75 -11.08
N ILE A 185 -5.53 10.44 -10.85
CA ILE A 185 -6.44 9.90 -9.82
C ILE A 185 -6.11 10.49 -8.45
N PHE A 186 -4.84 10.49 -8.05
CA PHE A 186 -4.45 11.01 -6.74
C PHE A 186 -4.56 12.52 -6.63
N GLU A 187 -4.21 13.27 -7.68
CA GLU A 187 -4.41 14.71 -7.72
C GLU A 187 -5.89 15.07 -7.56
N TYR A 188 -6.75 14.42 -8.36
CA TYR A 188 -8.19 14.67 -8.33
C TYR A 188 -8.80 14.28 -6.97
N TYR A 189 -8.43 13.11 -6.44
CA TYR A 189 -8.89 12.65 -5.13
C TYR A 189 -8.46 13.61 -4.01
N LYS A 190 -7.19 14.02 -3.97
CA LYS A 190 -6.69 14.95 -2.96
C LYS A 190 -7.38 16.31 -3.01
N LYS A 191 -7.71 16.79 -4.21
CA LYS A 191 -8.31 18.11 -4.41
C LYS A 191 -9.81 18.16 -4.05
N ASN A 192 -10.54 17.06 -4.24
CA ASN A 192 -12.01 17.08 -4.26
C ASN A 192 -12.70 16.19 -3.20
N ALA A 193 -11.95 15.32 -2.53
CA ALA A 193 -12.49 14.50 -1.46
C ALA A 193 -12.54 15.25 -0.13
N GLU A 194 -13.51 14.89 0.70
CA GLU A 194 -13.63 15.40 2.06
C GLU A 194 -12.59 14.75 2.99
N ALA A 195 -12.26 15.42 4.11
CA ALA A 195 -11.31 14.88 5.07
C ALA A 195 -11.82 13.55 5.67
N GLY A 196 -11.01 12.49 5.58
CA GLY A 196 -11.39 11.15 6.04
C GLY A 196 -12.23 10.35 5.03
N GLU A 197 -12.67 10.96 3.93
CA GLU A 197 -13.42 10.28 2.88
C GLU A 197 -12.52 9.28 2.16
N LYS A 198 -12.96 8.03 2.05
CA LYS A 198 -12.23 6.98 1.33
C LYS A 198 -12.46 7.12 -0.18
N LEU A 199 -11.47 6.78 -1.01
CA LEU A 199 -11.59 6.86 -2.48
C LEU A 199 -12.83 6.13 -3.03
N SER A 200 -13.22 5.00 -2.43
CA SER A 200 -14.47 4.29 -2.78
C SER A 200 -15.70 5.18 -2.59
N PHE A 201 -15.83 5.81 -1.42
CA PHE A 201 -16.97 6.68 -1.09
C PHE A 201 -16.95 7.95 -1.91
N PHE A 202 -15.76 8.50 -2.18
CA PHE A 202 -15.60 9.63 -3.09
C PHE A 202 -16.16 9.32 -4.48
N ILE A 203 -15.76 8.18 -5.07
CA ILE A 203 -16.26 7.73 -6.38
C ILE A 203 -17.78 7.49 -6.34
N GLU A 204 -18.30 6.87 -5.29
CA GLU A 204 -19.74 6.66 -5.12
C GLU A 204 -20.52 7.97 -5.03
N ARG A 205 -19.98 8.97 -4.32
CA ARG A 205 -20.61 10.28 -4.14
C ARG A 205 -20.69 11.07 -5.45
N ILE A 206 -19.64 11.06 -6.26
CA ILE A 206 -19.59 11.87 -7.49
C ILE A 206 -20.04 11.12 -8.75
N GLY A 207 -20.14 9.79 -8.68
CA GLY A 207 -20.42 8.92 -9.82
C GLY A 207 -19.16 8.51 -10.59
N ILE A 208 -19.10 7.25 -11.02
CA ILE A 208 -17.93 6.69 -11.72
C ILE A 208 -17.65 7.38 -13.06
N ASP A 209 -18.68 7.76 -13.81
CA ASP A 209 -18.50 8.39 -15.13
C ASP A 209 -17.80 9.75 -14.99
N LYS A 210 -18.27 10.57 -14.05
CA LYS A 210 -17.64 11.85 -13.71
C LYS A 210 -16.22 11.66 -13.19
N PHE A 211 -15.99 10.66 -12.35
CA PHE A 211 -14.64 10.36 -11.85
C PHE A 211 -13.69 10.00 -13.00
N LYS A 212 -14.12 9.15 -13.94
CA LYS A 212 -13.32 8.74 -15.11
C LYS A 212 -12.98 9.92 -16.00
N GLU A 213 -13.98 10.73 -16.35
CA GLU A 213 -13.79 11.91 -17.20
C GLU A 213 -12.72 12.84 -16.62
N GLN A 214 -12.81 13.13 -15.32
CA GLN A 214 -11.88 14.04 -14.66
C GLN A 214 -10.49 13.43 -14.49
N ALA A 215 -10.39 12.14 -14.12
CA ALA A 215 -9.12 11.45 -13.98
C ALA A 215 -8.37 11.33 -15.32
N ILE A 216 -9.09 11.06 -16.41
CA ILE A 216 -8.50 10.93 -17.75
C ILE A 216 -8.10 12.31 -18.30
N SER A 217 -8.96 13.32 -18.15
CA SER A 217 -8.68 14.68 -18.63
C SER A 217 -7.39 15.27 -18.07
N ILE A 218 -7.12 15.08 -16.77
CA ILE A 218 -5.87 15.56 -16.14
C ILE A 218 -4.66 14.78 -16.67
N SER A 219 -4.84 13.52 -17.07
CA SER A 219 -3.75 12.66 -17.53
C SER A 219 -3.27 12.98 -18.95
N ASN A 220 -4.07 13.73 -19.73
CA ASN A 220 -3.84 14.06 -21.14
C ASN A 220 -3.59 12.80 -22.01
N ILE A 221 -4.40 11.77 -21.79
CA ILE A 221 -4.35 10.49 -22.51
C ILE A 221 -5.68 10.27 -23.22
#